data_AF-A0A4U9HNT0-F1
#
_entry.id   AF-A0A4U9HNT0-F1
#
_cell.length_a   1.000
_cell.length_b   1.000
_cell.length_c   1.000
_cell.angle_alpha   90.00
_cell.angle_beta   90.00
_cell.angle_gamma   90.00
#
_symmetry.space_group_name_H-M   'P 1'
#
loop_
_entity.id
_entity.type
_entity.pdbx_description
1 polymer ?
#
loop_
_entity_poly.entity_id
_entity_poly.type
_entity_poly.pdbx_seq_one_letter_code
_entity_poly.pdbx_strand_id
1 'polypeptide(L)'
;MHRPQVSERLRFFARDLGQAFQLIDDLTDGSSATGKDPHQDKDKSTLVAVLGAESVFLRLREHVRSADQHIASACQPGNTARYYVHVWFEKQLTLISQSLSLSLSECQ
;
A
#
# COMPACT_ATOMS: atom_id res chain seq x y z
N MET A 1 -6.95 -29.45 9.32
CA MET A 1 -6.84 -28.02 8.99
C MET A 1 -7.97 -27.27 9.69
N HIS A 2 -7.68 -26.49 10.74
CA HIS A 2 -8.69 -25.63 11.38
C HIS A 2 -8.87 -24.38 10.52
N ARG A 3 -10.08 -24.11 10.04
CA ARG A 3 -10.38 -22.86 9.32
C ARG A 3 -10.30 -21.74 10.37
N PRO A 4 -9.40 -20.75 10.21
CA PRO A 4 -9.34 -19.64 11.15
C PRO A 4 -10.69 -18.96 11.22
N GLN A 5 -11.08 -18.58 12.44
CA GLN A 5 -12.38 -17.98 12.71
C GLN A 5 -12.49 -16.67 11.92
N VAL A 6 -13.68 -16.31 11.45
CA VAL A 6 -13.92 -15.10 10.64
C VAL A 6 -13.30 -13.85 11.29
N SER A 7 -13.37 -13.74 12.62
CA SER A 7 -12.76 -12.64 13.39
C SER A 7 -11.23 -12.57 13.23
N GLU A 8 -10.54 -13.71 13.23
CA GLU A 8 -9.09 -13.77 13.06
C GLU A 8 -8.69 -13.36 11.63
N ARG A 9 -9.45 -13.80 10.62
CA ARG A 9 -9.24 -13.36 9.24
C ARG A 9 -9.45 -11.87 9.06
N LEU A 10 -10.46 -11.30 9.70
CA LEU A 10 -10.68 -9.85 9.70
C LEU A 10 -9.57 -9.10 10.43
N ARG A 11 -8.99 -9.67 11.50
CA ARG A 11 -7.84 -9.07 12.18
C ARG A 11 -6.59 -9.04 11.29
N PHE A 12 -6.29 -10.13 10.60
CA PHE A 12 -5.16 -10.14 9.65
C PHE A 12 -5.40 -9.20 8.47
N PHE A 13 -6.62 -9.18 7.93
CA PHE A 13 -7.02 -8.19 6.93
C PHE A 13 -6.78 -6.76 7.41
N ALA A 14 -7.25 -6.39 8.60
CA ALA A 14 -7.08 -5.04 9.14
C ALA A 14 -5.60 -4.66 9.34
N ARG A 15 -4.77 -5.62 9.75
CA ARG A 15 -3.32 -5.41 9.89
C ARG A 15 -2.66 -5.13 8.55
N ASP A 16 -2.88 -5.99 7.55
CA ASP A 16 -2.27 -5.81 6.22
C ASP A 16 -2.82 -4.57 5.50
N LEU A 17 -4.10 -4.28 5.67
CA LEU A 17 -4.73 -3.05 5.19
C LEU A 17 -4.05 -1.81 5.80
N GLY A 18 -3.87 -1.79 7.12
CA GLY A 18 -3.22 -0.67 7.81
C GLY A 18 -1.76 -0.48 7.36
N GLN A 19 -1.01 -1.56 7.16
CA GLN A 19 0.35 -1.48 6.62
C GLN A 19 0.34 -0.94 5.19
N ALA A 20 -0.55 -1.44 4.32
CA ALA A 20 -0.67 -0.92 2.96
C ALA A 20 -0.97 0.58 2.92
N PHE A 21 -1.86 1.08 3.80
CA PHE A 21 -2.13 2.51 3.91
C PHE A 21 -0.89 3.33 4.29
N GLN A 22 -0.10 2.87 5.27
CA GLN A 22 1.13 3.57 5.66
C GLN A 22 2.15 3.61 4.52
N LEU A 23 2.28 2.52 3.75
CA LEU A 23 3.21 2.47 2.63
C LEU A 23 2.76 3.35 1.45
N ILE A 24 1.45 3.48 1.23
CA ILE A 24 0.91 4.45 0.26
C ILE A 24 1.29 5.87 0.68
N ASP A 25 1.07 6.22 1.96
CA ASP A 25 1.41 7.52 2.53
C ASP A 25 2.91 7.84 2.36
N ASP A 26 3.79 6.91 2.75
CA ASP A 26 5.23 7.05 2.60
C ASP A 26 5.67 7.24 1.12
N LEU A 27 5.01 6.56 0.18
CA LEU A 27 5.27 6.66 -1.26
C LEU A 27 4.77 7.97 -1.87
N THR A 28 3.67 8.53 -1.34
CA THR A 28 3.12 9.80 -1.83
C THR A 28 3.82 11.01 -1.20
N ASP A 29 4.21 10.93 0.08
CA ASP A 29 4.87 12.01 0.81
C ASP A 29 6.34 12.19 0.42
N GLY A 30 7.01 11.12 -0.04
CA GLY A 30 8.41 11.16 -0.50
C GLY A 30 8.64 11.84 -1.85
N SER A 31 7.59 12.29 -2.55
CA SER A 31 7.71 13.02 -3.82
C SER A 31 8.06 14.49 -3.57
N SER A 32 9.36 14.80 -3.61
CA SER A 32 9.92 16.15 -3.49
C SER A 32 9.64 17.06 -4.71
N ALA A 33 8.42 17.00 -5.25
CA ALA A 33 7.92 17.90 -6.30
C ALA A 33 6.99 18.99 -5.75
N THR A 34 6.78 19.05 -4.43
CA THR A 34 6.05 20.15 -3.79
C THR A 34 7.07 21.07 -3.12
N GLY A 35 7.11 22.34 -3.56
CA GLY A 35 8.05 23.36 -3.10
C GLY A 35 7.91 23.74 -1.63
N LYS A 36 8.22 22.81 -0.73
CA LYS A 36 8.42 23.05 0.69
C LYS A 36 9.91 23.07 0.98
N ASP A 37 10.29 24.02 1.81
CA ASP A 37 11.67 24.33 2.18
C ASP A 37 12.39 23.06 2.68
N PRO A 38 13.50 22.62 2.05
CA PRO A 38 14.19 21.36 2.38
C PRO A 38 14.84 21.32 3.76
N HIS A 39 14.63 22.34 4.60
CA HIS A 39 15.20 22.46 5.95
C HIS A 39 14.27 22.01 7.09
N GLN A 40 13.03 21.54 6.82
CA GLN A 40 12.09 21.12 7.89
C GLN A 40 11.81 19.62 7.99
N ASP A 41 12.22 18.78 7.04
CA ASP A 41 11.93 17.33 7.06
C ASP A 41 13.18 16.45 7.28
N LYS A 42 14.19 16.95 8.00
CA LYS A 42 15.40 16.18 8.32
C LYS A 42 15.16 14.98 9.24
N ASP A 43 14.00 14.91 9.90
CA ASP A 43 13.69 13.91 10.92
C ASP A 43 12.56 12.92 10.53
N LYS A 44 11.97 13.03 9.34
CA LYS A 44 11.06 12.00 8.81
C LYS A 44 11.86 11.03 7.96
N SER A 45 12.52 10.08 8.60
CA SER A 45 13.03 8.89 7.91
C SER A 45 11.85 8.08 7.39
N THR A 46 11.34 8.41 6.20
CA THR A 46 10.32 7.62 5.53
C THR A 46 10.91 6.28 5.10
N LEU A 47 10.10 5.23 5.06
CA LEU A 47 10.59 3.90 4.66
C LEU A 47 11.18 3.92 3.23
N VAL A 48 10.65 4.81 2.39
CA VAL A 48 11.15 5.09 1.04
C VAL A 48 12.59 5.62 1.06
N ALA A 49 12.93 6.51 1.98
CA ALA A 49 14.30 7.03 2.11
C ALA A 49 15.31 5.95 2.54
N VAL A 50 14.85 4.92 3.27
CA VAL A 50 15.72 3.84 3.78
C VAL A 50 15.84 2.68 2.80
N LEU A 51 14.76 2.31 2.10
CA LEU A 51 14.69 1.08 1.28
C LEU A 51 14.59 1.34 -0.23
N GLY A 52 14.36 2.59 -0.63
CA GLY A 52 14.03 2.94 -2.01
C GLY A 52 12.57 2.69 -2.36
N ALA A 53 12.04 3.49 -3.29
CA ALA A 53 10.62 3.51 -3.64
C ALA A 53 10.13 2.19 -4.27
N GLU A 54 10.99 1.51 -5.05
CA GLU A 54 10.65 0.20 -5.65
C GLU A 54 10.47 -0.89 -4.59
N SER A 55 11.38 -0.99 -3.63
CA SER A 55 11.28 -1.95 -2.51
C SER A 55 10.03 -1.73 -1.68
N VAL A 56 9.67 -0.46 -1.43
CA VAL A 56 8.45 -0.08 -0.71
C VAL A 56 7.21 -0.44 -1.52
N PHE A 57 7.23 -0.23 -2.84
CA PHE A 57 6.13 -0.62 -3.73
C PHE A 57 5.91 -2.14 -3.78
N LEU A 58 6.98 -2.94 -3.79
CA LEU A 58 6.86 -4.40 -3.72
C LEU A 58 6.20 -4.85 -2.40
N ARG A 59 6.61 -4.28 -1.27
CA ARG A 59 5.99 -4.53 0.04
C ARG A 59 4.51 -4.11 0.08
N LEU A 60 4.18 -2.98 -0.54
CA LEU A 60 2.79 -2.54 -0.69
C LEU A 60 1.97 -3.61 -1.44
N ARG A 61 2.47 -4.10 -2.59
CA ARG A 61 1.79 -5.16 -3.36
C ARG A 61 1.58 -6.44 -2.54
N GLU A 62 2.55 -6.81 -1.73
CA GLU A 62 2.44 -7.99 -0.85
C GLU A 62 1.33 -7.82 0.20
N HIS A 63 1.29 -6.68 0.90
CA HIS A 63 0.24 -6.40 1.88
C HIS A 63 -1.16 -6.32 1.24
N VAL A 64 -1.29 -5.70 0.06
CA VAL A 64 -2.56 -5.67 -0.68
C VAL A 64 -3.03 -7.08 -1.03
N ARG A 65 -2.13 -7.91 -1.56
CA ARG A 65 -2.44 -9.32 -1.89
C ARG A 65 -2.85 -10.11 -0.65
N SER A 66 -2.13 -9.95 0.46
CA SER A 66 -2.44 -10.62 1.73
C SER A 66 -3.79 -10.18 2.29
N ALA A 67 -4.07 -8.88 2.27
CA ALA A 67 -5.35 -8.31 2.68
C ALA A 67 -6.51 -8.89 1.85
N ASP A 68 -6.39 -8.95 0.51
CA ASP A 68 -7.41 -9.55 -0.36
C ASP A 68 -7.67 -11.02 0.00
N GLN A 69 -6.61 -11.80 0.24
CA GLN A 69 -6.74 -13.21 0.64
C GLN A 69 -7.48 -13.37 1.98
N HIS A 70 -7.20 -12.49 2.95
CA HIS A 70 -7.85 -12.52 4.25
C HIS A 70 -9.33 -12.17 4.17
N ILE A 71 -9.70 -11.08 3.49
CA ILE A 71 -11.10 -10.69 3.32
C ILE A 71 -11.87 -11.68 2.44
N ALA A 72 -11.24 -12.27 1.43
CA ALA A 72 -11.83 -13.33 0.60
C ALA A 72 -12.20 -14.56 1.41
N SER A 73 -11.39 -14.90 2.41
CA SER A 73 -11.64 -16.04 3.29
C SER A 73 -12.67 -15.77 4.40
N ALA A 74 -12.90 -14.48 4.71
CA ALA A 74 -13.83 -14.04 5.76
C ALA A 74 -15.24 -13.74 5.22
N CYS A 75 -15.34 -13.25 3.98
CA CYS A 75 -16.59 -12.80 3.36
C CYS A 75 -17.12 -13.82 2.34
N GLN A 76 -18.45 -13.88 2.21
CA GLN A 76 -19.10 -14.63 1.14
C GLN A 76 -18.81 -13.98 -0.23
N PRO A 77 -18.85 -14.74 -1.34
CA PRO A 77 -18.83 -14.20 -2.69
C PRO A 77 -19.92 -13.11 -2.87
N GLY A 78 -19.62 -12.05 -3.62
CA GLY A 78 -20.55 -10.94 -3.86
C GLY A 78 -20.63 -9.89 -2.75
N ASN A 79 -19.76 -9.97 -1.73
CA ASN A 79 -19.69 -8.92 -0.71
C ASN A 79 -19.18 -7.59 -1.29
N THR A 80 -20.03 -6.54 -1.22
CA THR A 80 -19.73 -5.20 -1.76
C THR A 80 -18.53 -4.53 -1.12
N ALA A 81 -18.31 -4.74 0.19
CA ALA A 81 -17.17 -4.13 0.88
C ALA A 81 -15.84 -4.72 0.39
N ARG A 82 -15.79 -6.05 0.19
CA ARG A 82 -14.63 -6.70 -0.44
C ARG A 82 -14.37 -6.16 -1.84
N TYR A 83 -15.41 -6.07 -2.67
CA TYR A 83 -15.28 -5.55 -4.03
C TYR A 83 -14.74 -4.12 -4.03
N TYR A 84 -15.28 -3.25 -3.19
CA TYR A 84 -14.85 -1.86 -3.08
C TYR A 84 -13.37 -1.75 -2.67
N VAL A 85 -12.95 -2.49 -1.63
CA VAL A 85 -11.56 -2.48 -1.15
C VAL A 85 -10.60 -2.97 -2.24
N HIS A 86 -10.95 -4.05 -2.95
CA HIS A 86 -10.15 -4.57 -4.04
C HIS A 86 -9.97 -3.54 -5.16
N VAL A 87 -11.06 -2.95 -5.66
CA VAL A 87 -11.03 -1.94 -6.73
C VAL A 87 -10.24 -0.70 -6.31
N TRP A 88 -10.40 -0.26 -5.06
CA TRP A 88 -9.66 0.88 -4.54
C TRP A 88 -8.15 0.61 -4.52
N PHE A 89 -7.72 -0.57 -4.06
CA PHE A 89 -6.30 -0.93 -4.05
C PHE A 89 -5.68 -1.04 -5.43
N GLU A 90 -6.34 -1.71 -6.37
CA GLU A 90 -5.86 -1.83 -7.75
C GLU A 90 -5.65 -0.45 -8.39
N LYS A 91 -6.55 0.49 -8.10
CA LYS A 91 -6.41 1.88 -8.52
C LYS A 91 -5.16 2.54 -7.90
N GLN A 92 -4.92 2.38 -6.60
CA GLN A 92 -3.73 2.96 -5.95
C GLN A 92 -2.44 2.36 -6.49
N LEU A 93 -2.36 1.04 -6.64
CA LEU A 93 -1.20 0.36 -7.21
C LEU A 93 -0.88 0.85 -8.62
N THR A 94 -1.91 1.05 -9.44
CA THR A 94 -1.77 1.57 -10.81
C THR A 94 -1.21 2.99 -10.80
N LEU A 95 -1.80 3.89 -10.00
CA LEU A 95 -1.37 5.29 -9.91
C LEU A 95 0.09 5.42 -9.44
N ILE A 96 0.44 4.67 -8.40
CA ILE A 96 1.79 4.68 -7.82
C ILE A 96 2.80 4.09 -8.81
N SER A 97 2.47 2.96 -9.47
CA SER A 97 3.33 2.35 -10.48
C SER A 97 3.60 3.31 -11.65
N GLN A 98 2.59 4.05 -12.11
CA GLN A 98 2.74 5.05 -13.16
C GLN A 98 3.65 6.20 -12.71
N SER A 99 3.46 6.71 -11.49
CA SER A 99 4.31 7.76 -10.92
C SER A 99 5.77 7.33 -10.78
N LEU A 100 6.02 6.11 -10.30
CA LEU A 100 7.36 5.53 -10.22
C LEU A 100 8.03 5.41 -11.60
N SER A 101 7.27 4.99 -12.61
CA SER A 101 7.77 4.82 -13.99
C SER A 101 8.13 6.15 -14.64
N LEU A 102 7.34 7.21 -14.39
CA LEU A 102 7.63 8.57 -14.82
C LEU A 102 8.91 9.11 -14.18
N SER A 103 9.05 8.95 -12.86
CA SER A 103 10.24 9.40 -12.13
C SER A 103 11.54 8.73 -12.62
N LEU A 104 11.49 7.46 -13.00
CA LEU A 104 12.65 6.75 -13.57
C LEU A 104 13.00 7.22 -14.99
N SER A 105 12.01 7.68 -15.76
CA SER A 105 12.19 8.16 -17.14
C SER A 105 12.75 9.59 -17.20
N GLU A 106 12.45 10.44 -16.21
CA GLU A 106 12.95 11.81 -16.10
C GLU A 106 14.42 11.91 -15.63
N CYS A 107 15.00 10.82 -15.14
CA CYS A 107 16.43 10.74 -14.77
C CYS A 107 17.37 10.34 -15.92
N GLN A 108 16.89 10.32 -17.17
CA GLN A 108 17.70 10.09 -18.38
C GLN A 108 18.00 11.41 -19.11
#